data_AF-A0A3M7CTA7-F1
#
_entry.id   AF-A0A3M7CTA7-F1
#
_cell.length_a   1.000
_cell.length_b   1.000
_cell.length_c   1.000
_cell.angle_alpha   90.00
_cell.angle_beta   90.00
_cell.angle_gamma   90.00
#
_symmetry.space_group_name_H-M   'P 1'
#
loop_
_entity.id
_entity.type
_entity.pdbx_description
1 polymer ?
#
loop_
_entity_poly.entity_id
_entity_poly.type
_entity_poly.pdbx_seq_one_letter_code
_entity_poly.pdbx_strand_id
1 'polypeptide(L)'
;LDEADEKLKETEPPAYNPSAEGGKAATNGPVEEADSFDFRTVTSDPIDLFIHSGTCLCYGLLQLLLSMVPPAFGKLLSLFSFRGDRETGFRMLWSATRFKHNINGGFAGLITLGFHNGAIAFCDIITKDAMPVARLRGLLGEMRELYPQSRLWLLEEARMLAADHKLEKAVEIMGSGGKSPLKQVEALRTFEKALNLMYLHRYEECAETFVACVGMNNWSPGLYYYIAGACHVELYRIHKDTDPAKAKESAAKADKYLHEVTSHTGKKRFMARQLPFDVFVNRKIAKWQHRAQTRNTSFIEAVGVSPIVEMSYFWSGPRRMGEKQLLKSIDRLDWSETQSNWQSEPADEKAVLALLKATCFRFLGRVSDAKQSLKDGVLAQDAAQIKTCDHADNWPPPVGHYEMAVCLWDEAGGQDGDKQALEKCSQELLKVERWESFDLEARVGLKVATARQTLQKCGVSSP
;
A
#
# COMPACT_ATOMS: atom_id res chain seq x y z
N LEU A 1 -18.34 -29.00 -48.92
CA LEU A 1 -17.32 -29.20 -47.86
C LEU A 1 -16.00 -29.63 -48.47
N ASP A 2 -15.99 -30.39 -49.57
CA ASP A 2 -14.73 -30.77 -50.24
C ASP A 2 -14.10 -29.67 -51.14
N GLU A 3 -14.83 -28.66 -51.59
CA GLU A 3 -14.25 -27.50 -52.32
C GLU A 3 -13.60 -26.44 -51.41
N ALA A 4 -13.83 -26.49 -50.09
CA ALA A 4 -13.25 -25.55 -49.14
C ALA A 4 -11.84 -25.99 -48.67
N ASP A 5 -11.54 -27.29 -48.73
CA ASP A 5 -10.26 -27.86 -48.30
C ASP A 5 -9.16 -27.76 -49.37
N GLU A 6 -9.52 -27.62 -50.65
CA GLU A 6 -8.54 -27.49 -51.74
C GLU A 6 -7.91 -26.09 -51.81
N LYS A 7 -8.63 -25.04 -51.40
CA LYS A 7 -8.11 -23.65 -51.39
C LYS A 7 -7.14 -23.34 -50.25
N LEU A 8 -7.00 -24.22 -49.27
CA LEU A 8 -6.08 -24.06 -48.13
C LEU A 8 -4.67 -24.61 -48.41
N LYS A 9 -4.42 -25.25 -49.55
CA LYS A 9 -3.13 -25.90 -49.87
C LYS A 9 -2.16 -25.08 -50.73
N GLU A 10 -2.54 -23.90 -51.23
CA GLU A 10 -1.70 -23.16 -52.21
C GLU A 10 -1.11 -21.81 -51.72
N THR A 11 -1.10 -21.52 -50.42
CA THR A 11 -0.37 -20.35 -49.92
C THR A 11 0.44 -20.69 -48.68
N GLU A 12 1.67 -21.17 -48.89
CA GLU A 12 2.67 -21.10 -47.82
C GLU A 12 2.93 -19.62 -47.50
N PRO A 13 2.74 -19.17 -46.25
CA PRO A 13 3.17 -17.83 -45.85
C PRO A 13 4.71 -17.78 -45.91
N PRO A 14 5.31 -16.64 -46.30
CA PRO A 14 6.75 -16.53 -46.39
C PRO A 14 7.38 -16.82 -45.02
N ALA A 15 8.50 -17.55 -45.03
CA ALA A 15 9.23 -17.93 -43.83
C ALA A 15 9.55 -16.68 -42.98
N TYR A 16 9.05 -16.68 -41.75
CA TYR A 16 9.37 -15.67 -40.75
C TYR A 16 10.84 -15.81 -40.37
N ASN A 17 11.69 -14.94 -40.93
CA ASN A 17 13.04 -14.71 -40.43
C ASN A 17 12.95 -13.68 -39.30
N PRO A 18 13.12 -14.08 -38.02
CA PRO A 18 13.24 -13.10 -36.95
C PRO A 18 14.50 -12.29 -37.24
N SER A 19 14.34 -10.99 -37.49
CA SER A 19 15.45 -10.06 -37.51
C SER A 19 16.18 -10.17 -36.17
N ALA A 20 17.46 -10.54 -36.22
CA ALA A 20 18.34 -10.67 -35.05
C ALA A 20 18.63 -9.32 -34.35
N GLU A 21 18.05 -8.24 -34.86
CA GLU A 21 17.99 -6.93 -34.21
C GLU A 21 16.57 -6.71 -33.69
N GLY A 22 16.24 -7.38 -32.59
CA GLY A 22 15.17 -6.90 -31.71
C GLY A 22 15.56 -5.51 -31.25
N GLY A 23 15.03 -4.49 -31.93
CA GLY A 23 15.33 -3.09 -31.66
C GLY A 23 15.18 -2.82 -30.18
N LYS A 24 16.30 -2.61 -29.49
CA LYS A 24 16.31 -1.93 -28.21
C LYS A 24 15.82 -0.52 -28.49
N ALA A 25 14.51 -0.29 -28.36
CA ALA A 25 14.00 1.05 -28.21
C ALA A 25 14.82 1.69 -27.09
N ALA A 26 15.47 2.82 -27.36
CA ALA A 26 16.19 3.56 -26.36
C ALA A 26 15.18 4.02 -25.30
N THR A 27 15.06 3.29 -24.19
CA THR A 27 14.08 3.53 -23.12
C THR A 27 14.52 4.63 -22.15
N ASN A 28 15.48 5.47 -22.52
CA ASN A 28 16.16 6.38 -21.58
C ASN A 28 16.01 7.87 -21.93
N GLY A 29 14.96 8.26 -22.68
CA GLY A 29 14.60 9.67 -22.84
C GLY A 29 13.85 10.20 -21.60
N PRO A 30 13.91 11.51 -21.30
CA PRO A 30 13.02 12.14 -20.33
C PRO A 30 11.56 11.80 -20.66
N VAL A 31 10.70 11.69 -19.64
CA VAL A 31 9.25 11.44 -19.78
C VAL A 31 8.58 12.33 -20.85
N GLU A 32 9.15 13.50 -21.13
CA GLU A 32 8.71 14.46 -22.15
C GLU A 32 8.98 14.05 -23.62
N GLU A 33 10.04 13.30 -23.93
CA GLU A 33 10.30 12.86 -25.33
C GLU A 33 9.37 11.73 -25.76
N ALA A 34 8.90 10.92 -24.81
CA ALA A 34 8.02 9.79 -25.05
C ALA A 34 6.52 10.18 -25.22
N ASP A 35 6.18 11.44 -24.92
CA ASP A 35 4.86 12.07 -25.16
C ASP A 35 4.77 12.78 -26.54
N SER A 36 5.82 12.69 -27.36
CA SER A 36 5.98 13.48 -28.60
C SER A 36 4.91 13.22 -29.68
N PHE A 37 4.25 12.07 -29.67
CA PHE A 37 3.22 11.76 -30.66
C PHE A 37 1.82 12.22 -30.19
N ASP A 38 1.30 13.26 -30.84
CA ASP A 38 -0.09 13.68 -30.69
C ASP A 38 -0.96 13.13 -31.82
N PHE A 39 -1.74 12.08 -31.55
CA PHE A 39 -2.62 11.47 -32.56
C PHE A 39 -3.68 12.44 -33.12
N ARG A 40 -3.97 13.55 -32.42
CA ARG A 40 -4.85 14.62 -32.92
C ARG A 40 -4.25 15.39 -34.11
N THR A 41 -2.95 15.24 -34.36
CA THR A 41 -2.28 15.75 -35.57
C THR A 41 -2.45 14.83 -36.77
N VAL A 42 -2.85 13.58 -36.55
CA VAL A 42 -3.06 12.57 -37.61
C VAL A 42 -4.51 12.61 -38.11
N THR A 43 -5.47 12.77 -37.21
CA THR A 43 -6.90 12.77 -37.54
C THR A 43 -7.69 13.64 -36.57
N SER A 44 -8.78 14.23 -37.07
CA SER A 44 -9.80 14.91 -36.28
C SER A 44 -11.11 14.12 -36.22
N ASP A 45 -11.16 12.92 -36.80
CA ASP A 45 -12.36 12.08 -36.79
C ASP A 45 -12.65 11.58 -35.36
N PRO A 46 -13.86 11.83 -34.82
CA PRO A 46 -14.17 11.48 -33.44
C PRO A 46 -14.15 9.96 -33.17
N ILE A 47 -14.42 9.11 -34.17
CA ILE A 47 -14.35 7.65 -34.05
C ILE A 47 -12.89 7.23 -33.96
N ASP A 48 -12.02 7.74 -34.82
CA ASP A 48 -10.58 7.42 -34.77
C ASP A 48 -9.97 7.82 -33.43
N LEU A 49 -10.29 9.03 -32.95
CA LEU A 49 -9.82 9.51 -31.64
C LEU A 49 -10.36 8.65 -30.49
N PHE A 50 -11.61 8.20 -30.58
CA PHE A 50 -12.21 7.29 -29.59
C PHE A 50 -11.52 5.92 -29.60
N ILE A 51 -11.26 5.34 -30.78
CA ILE A 51 -10.55 4.06 -30.94
C ILE A 51 -9.14 4.18 -30.38
N HIS A 52 -8.38 5.20 -30.78
CA HIS A 52 -7.00 5.39 -30.33
C HIS A 52 -6.92 5.53 -28.80
N SER A 53 -7.75 6.41 -28.21
CA SER A 53 -7.79 6.59 -26.76
C SER A 53 -8.21 5.31 -26.01
N GLY A 54 -9.13 4.53 -26.57
CA GLY A 54 -9.53 3.22 -26.03
C GLY A 54 -8.43 2.18 -26.08
N THR A 55 -7.70 2.08 -27.20
CA THR A 55 -6.54 1.18 -27.34
C THR A 55 -5.44 1.54 -26.36
N CYS A 56 -5.12 2.83 -26.25
CA CYS A 56 -4.14 3.33 -25.27
C CYS A 56 -4.54 3.02 -23.82
N LEU A 57 -5.81 3.23 -23.47
CA LEU A 57 -6.36 2.88 -22.15
C LEU A 57 -6.23 1.38 -21.86
N CYS A 58 -6.80 0.52 -22.72
CA CYS A 58 -6.92 -0.90 -22.45
C CYS A 58 -5.56 -1.60 -22.44
N TYR A 59 -4.70 -1.29 -23.41
CA TYR A 59 -3.37 -1.89 -23.45
C TYR A 59 -2.46 -1.31 -22.37
N GLY A 60 -2.58 -0.02 -22.07
CA GLY A 60 -1.86 0.61 -20.96
C GLY A 60 -2.20 -0.03 -19.60
N LEU A 61 -3.49 -0.25 -19.34
CA LEU A 61 -3.96 -0.97 -18.14
C LEU A 61 -3.45 -2.42 -18.12
N LEU A 62 -3.53 -3.15 -19.24
CA LEU A 62 -3.05 -4.53 -19.33
C LEU A 62 -1.56 -4.62 -19.01
N GLN A 63 -0.74 -3.72 -19.56
CA GLN A 63 0.68 -3.65 -19.30
C GLN A 63 0.99 -3.39 -17.82
N LEU A 64 0.26 -2.47 -17.17
CA LEU A 64 0.38 -2.24 -15.74
C LEU A 64 0.02 -3.49 -14.92
N LEU A 65 -1.11 -4.13 -15.21
CA LEU A 65 -1.57 -5.33 -14.50
C LEU A 65 -0.55 -6.47 -14.62
N LEU A 66 -0.03 -6.71 -15.82
CA LEU A 66 1.01 -7.71 -16.05
C LEU A 66 2.32 -7.37 -15.32
N SER A 67 2.66 -6.09 -15.19
CA SER A 67 3.87 -5.65 -14.47
C SER A 67 3.80 -5.87 -12.95
N MET A 68 2.61 -6.13 -12.41
CA MET A 68 2.37 -6.42 -10.99
C MET A 68 2.30 -7.92 -10.69
N VAL A 69 2.34 -8.79 -11.71
CA VAL A 69 2.30 -10.24 -11.49
C VAL A 69 3.57 -10.66 -10.73
N PRO A 70 3.45 -11.36 -9.59
CA PRO A 70 4.62 -11.78 -8.83
C PRO A 70 5.56 -12.66 -9.68
N PRO A 71 6.90 -12.55 -9.51
CA PRO A 71 7.87 -13.27 -10.34
C PRO A 71 7.65 -14.78 -10.42
N ALA A 72 7.15 -15.38 -9.33
CA ALA A 72 6.81 -16.81 -9.27
C ALA A 72 5.76 -17.23 -10.33
N PHE A 73 4.84 -16.34 -10.68
CA PHE A 73 3.82 -16.56 -11.71
C PHE A 73 4.22 -16.01 -13.08
N GLY A 74 5.15 -15.03 -13.10
CA GLY A 74 5.67 -14.44 -14.34
C GLY A 74 6.31 -15.46 -15.28
N LYS A 75 6.96 -16.51 -14.76
CA LYS A 75 7.55 -17.59 -15.59
C LYS A 75 6.49 -18.30 -16.44
N LEU A 76 5.31 -18.58 -15.89
CA LEU A 76 4.23 -19.27 -16.61
C LEU A 76 3.62 -18.37 -17.71
N LEU A 77 3.42 -17.08 -17.42
CA LEU A 77 2.89 -16.11 -18.39
C LEU A 77 3.91 -15.76 -19.48
N SER A 78 5.21 -15.77 -19.14
CA SER A 78 6.28 -15.47 -20.09
C SER A 78 6.42 -16.52 -21.19
N LEU A 79 6.00 -17.77 -20.95
CA LEU A 79 5.92 -18.83 -21.97
C LEU A 79 4.92 -18.49 -23.08
N PHE A 80 3.93 -17.64 -22.78
CA PHE A 80 2.95 -17.13 -23.74
C PHE A 80 3.29 -15.71 -24.22
N SER A 81 4.52 -15.26 -24.02
CA SER A 81 5.00 -13.90 -24.37
C SER A 81 4.27 -12.74 -23.68
N PHE A 82 3.52 -13.00 -22.61
CA PHE A 82 2.97 -11.92 -21.78
C PHE A 82 4.03 -11.42 -20.80
N ARG A 83 4.70 -10.32 -21.18
CA ARG A 83 5.58 -9.55 -20.29
C ARG A 83 4.96 -8.17 -20.08
N GLY A 84 4.72 -7.83 -18.82
CA GLY A 84 4.25 -6.50 -18.47
C GLY A 84 5.39 -5.49 -18.48
N ASP A 85 5.16 -4.35 -19.11
CA ASP A 85 6.05 -3.20 -19.11
C ASP A 85 5.34 -2.00 -18.47
N ARG A 86 5.78 -1.66 -17.26
CA ARG A 86 5.18 -0.58 -16.47
C ARG A 86 5.34 0.78 -17.15
N GLU A 87 6.49 1.05 -17.77
CA GLU A 87 6.78 2.34 -18.41
C GLU A 87 5.93 2.52 -19.67
N THR A 88 5.86 1.48 -20.50
CA THR A 88 4.94 1.47 -21.65
C THR A 88 3.49 1.61 -21.20
N GLY A 89 3.10 0.91 -20.12
CA GLY A 89 1.77 1.01 -19.55
C GLY A 89 1.39 2.44 -19.18
N PHE A 90 2.26 3.14 -18.44
CA PHE A 90 2.03 4.54 -18.07
C PHE A 90 2.03 5.48 -19.26
N ARG A 91 2.97 5.34 -20.20
CA ARG A 91 3.01 6.18 -21.41
C ARG A 91 1.68 6.12 -22.18
N MET A 92 1.12 4.92 -22.33
CA MET A 92 -0.15 4.75 -23.05
C MET A 92 -1.33 5.33 -22.25
N LEU A 93 -1.37 5.13 -20.94
CA LEU A 93 -2.41 5.74 -20.11
C LEU A 93 -2.34 7.27 -20.14
N TRP A 94 -1.14 7.84 -20.04
CA TRP A 94 -0.90 9.27 -20.17
C TRP A 94 -1.34 9.81 -21.54
N SER A 95 -1.04 9.10 -22.63
CA SER A 95 -1.57 9.43 -23.96
C SER A 95 -3.11 9.44 -23.97
N ALA A 96 -3.75 8.41 -23.41
CA ALA A 96 -5.21 8.33 -23.30
C ALA A 96 -5.79 9.49 -22.48
N THR A 97 -5.12 9.96 -21.43
CA THR A 97 -5.59 11.11 -20.63
C THR A 97 -5.69 12.42 -21.40
N ARG A 98 -5.12 12.52 -22.61
CA ARG A 98 -5.26 13.71 -23.47
C ARG A 98 -6.67 13.83 -24.07
N PHE A 99 -7.43 12.75 -24.08
CA PHE A 99 -8.79 12.66 -24.64
C PHE A 99 -9.85 12.82 -23.54
N LYS A 100 -9.69 13.86 -22.70
CA LYS A 100 -10.47 14.08 -21.47
C LYS A 100 -11.98 14.19 -21.67
N HIS A 101 -12.43 14.55 -22.88
CA HIS A 101 -13.85 14.72 -23.20
C HIS A 101 -14.58 13.40 -23.51
N ASN A 102 -13.87 12.26 -23.56
CA ASN A 102 -14.48 10.96 -23.72
C ASN A 102 -14.22 10.07 -22.49
N ILE A 103 -14.96 8.96 -22.40
CA ILE A 103 -14.89 8.02 -21.29
C ILE A 103 -13.49 7.42 -21.12
N ASN A 104 -12.76 7.17 -22.22
CA ASN A 104 -11.44 6.55 -22.17
C ASN A 104 -10.42 7.44 -21.47
N GLY A 105 -10.42 8.75 -21.76
CA GLY A 105 -9.54 9.71 -21.10
C GLY A 105 -9.86 9.85 -19.60
N GLY A 106 -11.14 9.86 -19.24
CA GLY A 106 -11.57 9.85 -17.83
C GLY A 106 -11.11 8.61 -17.07
N PHE A 107 -11.32 7.41 -17.63
CA PHE A 107 -10.87 6.16 -16.99
C PHE A 107 -9.34 6.04 -16.94
N ALA A 108 -8.64 6.46 -17.99
CA ALA A 108 -7.19 6.52 -17.99
C ALA A 108 -6.68 7.45 -16.89
N GLY A 109 -7.34 8.59 -16.67
CA GLY A 109 -7.03 9.51 -15.59
C GLY A 109 -7.20 8.86 -14.20
N LEU A 110 -8.31 8.15 -13.98
CA LEU A 110 -8.56 7.43 -12.72
C LEU A 110 -7.50 6.34 -12.45
N ILE A 111 -7.16 5.54 -13.46
CA ILE A 111 -6.14 4.49 -13.34
C ILE A 111 -4.78 5.12 -13.07
N THR A 112 -4.42 6.18 -13.81
CA THR A 112 -3.14 6.87 -13.65
C THR A 112 -2.99 7.47 -12.26
N LEU A 113 -3.98 8.26 -11.81
CA LEU A 113 -4.00 8.86 -10.48
C LEU A 113 -4.01 7.78 -9.39
N GLY A 114 -4.92 6.81 -9.48
CA GLY A 114 -5.07 5.76 -8.48
C GLY A 114 -3.83 4.86 -8.35
N PHE A 115 -3.12 4.58 -9.45
CA PHE A 115 -1.90 3.79 -9.40
C PHE A 115 -0.74 4.57 -8.77
N HIS A 116 -0.56 5.85 -9.12
CA HIS A 116 0.48 6.69 -8.53
C HIS A 116 0.19 6.98 -7.05
N ASN A 117 -1.01 7.49 -6.73
CA ASN A 117 -1.44 7.83 -5.37
C ASN A 117 -1.65 6.59 -4.47
N GLY A 118 -1.74 5.40 -5.06
CA GLY A 118 -1.91 4.12 -4.38
C GLY A 118 -0.62 3.30 -4.35
N ALA A 119 -0.34 2.58 -5.44
CA ALA A 119 0.73 1.58 -5.49
C ALA A 119 2.14 2.20 -5.41
N ILE A 120 2.40 3.26 -6.19
CA ILE A 120 3.73 3.89 -6.20
C ILE A 120 3.96 4.70 -4.91
N ALA A 121 2.97 5.46 -4.45
CA ALA A 121 3.05 6.20 -3.20
C ALA A 121 3.25 5.30 -1.97
N PHE A 122 2.94 4.01 -2.07
CA PHE A 122 3.21 3.02 -1.03
C PHE A 122 4.71 2.66 -0.93
N CYS A 123 5.52 2.91 -1.95
CA CYS A 123 6.92 2.53 -2.02
C CYS A 123 7.85 3.64 -1.52
N ASP A 124 8.91 3.28 -0.81
CA ASP A 124 9.86 4.25 -0.24
C ASP A 124 11.12 4.46 -1.09
N ILE A 125 11.65 3.39 -1.71
CA ILE A 125 12.84 3.43 -2.58
C ILE A 125 12.39 3.48 -4.04
N ILE A 126 12.29 4.70 -4.57
CA ILE A 126 11.78 4.99 -5.92
C ILE A 126 12.71 5.95 -6.67
N THR A 127 12.66 5.94 -8.00
CA THR A 127 13.35 6.94 -8.82
C THR A 127 12.67 8.30 -8.70
N LYS A 128 13.40 9.39 -8.96
CA LYS A 128 12.90 10.77 -8.84
C LYS A 128 11.68 11.04 -9.73
N ASP A 129 11.63 10.40 -10.90
CA ASP A 129 10.57 10.51 -11.89
C ASP A 129 9.37 9.59 -11.63
N ALA A 130 9.47 8.64 -10.68
CA ALA A 130 8.40 7.69 -10.37
C ALA A 130 7.11 8.36 -9.88
N MET A 131 7.20 9.58 -9.33
CA MET A 131 6.06 10.37 -8.88
C MET A 131 6.02 11.74 -9.58
N PRO A 132 5.38 11.87 -10.75
CA PRO A 132 5.30 13.14 -11.49
C PRO A 132 4.24 14.07 -10.88
N VAL A 133 4.47 14.57 -9.66
CA VAL A 133 3.49 15.31 -8.84
C VAL A 133 2.84 16.48 -9.58
N ALA A 134 3.62 17.29 -10.30
CA ALA A 134 3.08 18.43 -11.06
C ALA A 134 2.09 17.98 -12.14
N ARG A 135 2.42 16.91 -12.88
CA ARG A 135 1.57 16.34 -13.92
C ARG A 135 0.30 15.72 -13.34
N LEU A 136 0.40 15.03 -12.21
CA LEU A 136 -0.76 14.47 -11.49
C LEU A 136 -1.71 15.56 -10.99
N ARG A 137 -1.17 16.65 -10.42
CA ARG A 137 -1.97 17.81 -9.99
C ARG A 137 -2.68 18.48 -11.16
N GLY A 138 -1.98 18.68 -12.30
CA GLY A 138 -2.58 19.21 -13.53
C GLY A 138 -3.72 18.33 -14.03
N LEU A 139 -3.49 17.03 -14.17
CA LEU A 139 -4.51 16.07 -14.58
C LEU A 139 -5.74 16.09 -13.66
N LEU A 140 -5.54 16.05 -12.34
CA LEU A 140 -6.65 16.08 -11.39
C LEU A 140 -7.43 17.41 -11.49
N GLY A 141 -6.73 18.55 -11.56
CA GLY A 141 -7.34 19.87 -11.69
C GLY A 141 -8.27 19.94 -12.91
N GLU A 142 -7.77 19.53 -14.08
CA GLU A 142 -8.55 19.50 -15.31
C GLU A 142 -9.75 18.54 -15.21
N MET A 143 -9.58 17.36 -14.61
CA MET A 143 -10.69 16.41 -14.42
C MET A 143 -11.75 16.92 -13.43
N ARG A 144 -11.34 17.67 -12.39
CA ARG A 144 -12.25 18.30 -11.42
C ARG A 144 -13.03 19.45 -12.06
N GLU A 145 -12.42 20.19 -12.97
CA GLU A 145 -13.10 21.25 -13.74
C GLU A 145 -14.14 20.66 -14.72
N LEU A 146 -13.76 19.62 -15.47
CA LEU A 146 -14.65 18.97 -16.44
C LEU A 146 -15.77 18.16 -15.77
N TYR A 147 -15.51 17.55 -14.62
CA TYR A 147 -16.43 16.65 -13.93
C TYR A 147 -16.56 17.01 -12.44
N PRO A 148 -17.07 18.20 -12.09
CA PRO A 148 -17.04 18.73 -10.72
C PRO A 148 -17.89 17.93 -9.73
N GLN A 149 -18.90 17.21 -10.23
CA GLN A 149 -19.77 16.36 -9.45
C GLN A 149 -19.27 14.91 -9.32
N SER A 150 -18.15 14.54 -9.95
CA SER A 150 -17.63 13.17 -9.85
C SER A 150 -17.07 12.89 -8.46
N ARG A 151 -17.63 11.86 -7.83
CA ARG A 151 -17.18 11.39 -6.51
C ARG A 151 -15.83 10.69 -6.56
N LEU A 152 -15.46 10.15 -7.72
CA LEU A 152 -14.15 9.53 -7.92
C LEU A 152 -13.04 10.58 -8.01
N TRP A 153 -13.32 11.77 -8.55
CA TRP A 153 -12.34 12.85 -8.54
C TRP A 153 -12.20 13.51 -7.17
N LEU A 154 -13.28 13.61 -6.39
CA LEU A 154 -13.21 14.00 -4.97
C LEU A 154 -12.36 13.01 -4.15
N LEU A 155 -12.47 11.71 -4.44
CA LEU A 155 -11.66 10.66 -3.82
C LEU A 155 -10.16 10.85 -4.14
N GLU A 156 -9.81 11.09 -5.40
CA GLU A 156 -8.41 11.34 -5.78
C GLU A 156 -7.87 12.67 -5.19
N GLU A 157 -8.72 13.70 -5.10
CA GLU A 157 -8.36 14.95 -4.42
C GLU A 157 -8.07 14.73 -2.93
N ALA A 158 -8.90 13.92 -2.24
CA ALA A 158 -8.63 13.55 -0.85
C ALA A 158 -7.29 12.81 -0.68
N ARG A 159 -6.95 11.91 -1.61
CA ARG A 159 -5.66 11.19 -1.59
C ARG A 159 -4.47 12.13 -1.75
N MET A 160 -4.57 13.10 -2.67
CA MET A 160 -3.51 14.10 -2.86
C MET A 160 -3.40 15.07 -1.68
N LEU A 161 -4.53 15.48 -1.07
CA LEU A 161 -4.53 16.25 0.17
C LEU A 161 -3.86 15.49 1.32
N ALA A 162 -4.13 14.19 1.46
CA ALA A 162 -3.50 13.34 2.46
C ALA A 162 -1.98 13.18 2.20
N ALA A 163 -1.57 13.05 0.94
CA ALA A 163 -0.16 13.03 0.56
C ALA A 163 0.57 14.36 0.88
N ASP A 164 -0.14 15.49 0.85
CA ASP A 164 0.35 16.81 1.26
C ASP A 164 0.25 17.05 2.79
N HIS A 165 0.00 16.00 3.60
CA HIS A 165 -0.21 16.09 5.05
C HIS A 165 -1.42 16.93 5.49
N LYS A 166 -2.38 17.20 4.58
CA LYS A 166 -3.61 17.96 4.84
C LYS A 166 -4.78 17.03 5.16
N LEU A 167 -4.59 16.16 6.14
CA LEU A 167 -5.54 15.09 6.48
C LEU A 167 -6.94 15.60 6.86
N GLU A 168 -7.06 16.73 7.57
CA GLU A 168 -8.38 17.29 7.93
C GLU A 168 -9.18 17.69 6.67
N LYS A 169 -8.52 18.35 5.71
CA LYS A 169 -9.14 18.69 4.42
C LYS A 169 -9.49 17.44 3.62
N ALA A 170 -8.65 16.41 3.69
CA ALA A 170 -8.93 15.13 3.07
C ALA A 170 -10.20 14.47 3.67
N VAL A 171 -10.44 14.58 4.98
CA VAL A 171 -11.69 14.09 5.59
C VAL A 171 -12.88 14.96 5.20
N GLU A 172 -12.73 16.28 5.21
CA GLU A 172 -13.79 17.23 4.87
C GLU A 172 -14.31 17.02 3.44
N ILE A 173 -13.40 16.93 2.47
CA ILE A 173 -13.80 16.77 1.06
C ILE A 173 -14.50 15.44 0.80
N MET A 174 -14.20 14.40 1.59
CA MET A 174 -14.91 13.13 1.49
C MET A 174 -16.39 13.23 1.90
N GLY A 175 -16.78 14.23 2.69
CA GLY A 175 -18.18 14.55 3.00
C GLY A 175 -18.88 15.43 1.96
N SER A 176 -18.13 16.03 1.03
CA SER A 176 -18.67 16.95 0.03
C SER A 176 -19.38 16.24 -1.13
N GLY A 177 -20.05 17.01 -2.00
CA GLY A 177 -20.64 16.48 -3.22
C GLY A 177 -21.83 15.53 -3.03
N GLY A 178 -22.32 15.26 -1.82
CA GLY A 178 -23.48 14.38 -1.58
C GLY A 178 -23.23 12.89 -1.88
N LYS A 179 -24.22 12.04 -1.56
CA LYS A 179 -24.12 10.57 -1.66
C LYS A 179 -23.99 10.09 -3.11
N SER A 180 -23.14 9.10 -3.35
CA SER A 180 -23.06 8.44 -4.66
C SER A 180 -24.27 7.51 -4.89
N PRO A 181 -24.89 7.49 -6.10
CA PRO A 181 -25.88 6.48 -6.45
C PRO A 181 -25.25 5.08 -6.60
N LEU A 182 -23.95 5.01 -6.86
CA LEU A 182 -23.19 3.75 -6.96
C LEU A 182 -22.66 3.34 -5.59
N LYS A 183 -23.13 2.20 -5.08
CA LYS A 183 -22.73 1.64 -3.78
C LYS A 183 -21.23 1.40 -3.68
N GLN A 184 -20.59 0.96 -4.77
CA GLN A 184 -19.15 0.69 -4.83
C GLN A 184 -18.33 1.96 -4.66
N VAL A 185 -18.76 3.06 -5.30
CA VAL A 185 -18.11 4.37 -5.16
C VAL A 185 -18.30 4.86 -3.72
N GLU A 186 -19.49 4.75 -3.16
CA GLU A 186 -19.73 5.15 -1.76
C GLU A 186 -18.88 4.33 -0.78
N ALA A 187 -18.72 3.02 -1.01
CA ALA A 187 -17.86 2.17 -0.21
C ALA A 187 -16.38 2.62 -0.27
N LEU A 188 -15.86 2.97 -1.46
CA LEU A 188 -14.50 3.50 -1.63
C LEU A 188 -14.31 4.82 -0.88
N ARG A 189 -15.29 5.72 -0.96
CA ARG A 189 -15.26 7.02 -0.26
C ARG A 189 -15.24 6.84 1.25
N THR A 190 -16.13 6.01 1.78
CA THR A 190 -16.22 5.74 3.21
C THR A 190 -14.92 5.11 3.72
N PHE A 191 -14.34 4.18 2.95
CA PHE A 191 -13.07 3.55 3.28
C PHE A 191 -11.91 4.57 3.30
N GLU A 192 -11.78 5.43 2.28
CA GLU A 192 -10.73 6.45 2.26
C GLU A 192 -10.89 7.48 3.39
N LYS A 193 -12.14 7.88 3.70
CA LYS A 193 -12.43 8.74 4.87
C LYS A 193 -11.96 8.06 6.17
N ALA A 194 -12.25 6.77 6.34
CA ALA A 194 -11.85 6.00 7.51
C ALA A 194 -10.32 5.93 7.67
N LEU A 195 -9.59 5.72 6.57
CA LEU A 195 -8.11 5.77 6.59
C LEU A 195 -7.59 7.14 7.04
N ASN A 196 -8.13 8.24 6.51
CA ASN A 196 -7.69 9.58 6.91
C ASN A 196 -8.03 9.89 8.37
N LEU A 197 -9.17 9.42 8.89
CA LEU A 197 -9.52 9.52 10.32
C LEU A 197 -8.57 8.71 11.21
N MET A 198 -8.17 7.50 10.76
CA MET A 198 -7.15 6.69 11.42
C MET A 198 -5.83 7.47 11.53
N TYR A 199 -5.38 8.10 10.44
CA TYR A 199 -4.14 8.88 10.44
C TYR A 199 -4.22 10.17 11.24
N LEU A 200 -5.42 10.73 11.43
CA LEU A 200 -5.67 11.86 12.33
C LEU A 200 -5.74 11.46 13.81
N HIS A 201 -5.75 10.16 14.12
CA HIS A 201 -6.03 9.64 15.46
C HIS A 201 -7.39 10.12 16.01
N ARG A 202 -8.40 10.23 15.13
CA ARG A 202 -9.81 10.52 15.48
C ARG A 202 -10.55 9.20 15.68
N TYR A 203 -10.19 8.50 16.76
CA TYR A 203 -10.49 7.08 16.97
C TYR A 203 -11.98 6.73 16.96
N GLU A 204 -12.84 7.55 17.58
CA GLU A 204 -14.27 7.29 17.63
C GLU A 204 -14.90 7.34 16.23
N GLU A 205 -14.69 8.45 15.51
CA GLU A 205 -15.17 8.61 14.13
C GLU A 205 -14.55 7.58 13.18
N CYS A 206 -13.29 7.22 13.39
CA CYS A 206 -12.60 6.17 12.63
C CYS A 206 -13.31 4.82 12.81
N ALA A 207 -13.58 4.42 14.06
CA ALA A 207 -14.27 3.18 14.37
C ALA A 207 -15.67 3.14 13.74
N GLU A 208 -16.45 4.20 13.92
CA GLU A 208 -17.79 4.32 13.34
C GLU A 208 -17.78 4.23 11.81
N THR A 209 -16.83 4.92 11.17
CA THR A 209 -16.72 4.94 9.70
C THR A 209 -16.28 3.58 9.15
N PHE A 210 -15.38 2.85 9.83
CA PHE A 210 -15.02 1.48 9.45
C PHE A 210 -16.18 0.51 9.64
N VAL A 211 -16.91 0.57 10.77
CA VAL A 211 -18.10 -0.25 10.97
C VAL A 211 -19.15 0.01 9.89
N ALA A 212 -19.33 1.27 9.46
CA ALA A 212 -20.21 1.60 8.34
C ALA A 212 -19.79 0.93 7.01
N CYS A 213 -18.49 0.69 6.79
CA CYS A 213 -17.99 -0.02 5.60
C CYS A 213 -18.52 -1.46 5.52
N VAL A 214 -18.82 -2.13 6.64
CA VAL A 214 -19.33 -3.50 6.67
C VAL A 214 -20.66 -3.63 5.91
N GLY A 215 -21.55 -2.64 6.02
CA GLY A 215 -22.83 -2.64 5.29
C GLY A 215 -22.70 -2.28 3.79
N MET A 216 -21.56 -1.67 3.41
CA MET A 216 -21.33 -1.12 2.08
C MET A 216 -20.47 -2.05 1.20
N ASN A 217 -19.63 -2.87 1.81
CA ASN A 217 -18.68 -3.72 1.08
C ASN A 217 -18.83 -5.18 1.48
N ASN A 218 -18.78 -6.07 0.48
CA ASN A 218 -18.75 -7.52 0.73
C ASN A 218 -17.34 -8.02 1.05
N TRP A 219 -16.32 -7.16 1.00
CA TRP A 219 -14.91 -7.50 1.25
C TRP A 219 -14.39 -6.91 2.55
N SER A 220 -13.56 -7.72 3.22
CA SER A 220 -12.79 -7.40 4.42
C SER A 220 -13.57 -6.94 5.68
N PRO A 221 -14.74 -7.50 6.06
CA PRO A 221 -15.37 -7.13 7.33
C PRO A 221 -14.45 -7.35 8.55
N GLY A 222 -13.62 -8.39 8.53
CA GLY A 222 -12.61 -8.64 9.58
C GLY A 222 -11.62 -7.49 9.75
N LEU A 223 -11.20 -6.83 8.66
CA LEU A 223 -10.36 -5.62 8.72
C LEU A 223 -11.08 -4.47 9.40
N TYR A 224 -12.32 -4.21 9.00
CA TYR A 224 -13.09 -3.08 9.52
C TYR A 224 -13.36 -3.22 11.01
N TYR A 225 -13.77 -4.41 11.46
CA TYR A 225 -13.96 -4.68 12.88
C TYR A 225 -12.65 -4.66 13.67
N TYR A 226 -11.55 -5.16 13.09
CA TYR A 226 -10.25 -5.13 13.76
C TYR A 226 -9.77 -3.68 14.00
N ILE A 227 -9.85 -2.82 12.99
CA ILE A 227 -9.46 -1.41 13.12
C ILE A 227 -10.40 -0.66 14.07
N ALA A 228 -11.72 -0.92 14.02
CA ALA A 228 -12.67 -0.33 14.95
C ALA A 228 -12.39 -0.75 16.41
N GLY A 229 -12.10 -2.04 16.63
CA GLY A 229 -11.66 -2.57 17.91
C GLY A 229 -10.37 -1.91 18.41
N ALA A 230 -9.36 -1.81 17.53
CA ALA A 230 -8.08 -1.16 17.82
C ALA A 230 -8.23 0.33 18.18
N CYS A 231 -9.16 1.05 17.54
CA CYS A 231 -9.50 2.42 17.92
C CYS A 231 -10.03 2.50 19.36
N HIS A 232 -10.90 1.56 19.74
CA HIS A 232 -11.44 1.51 21.10
C HIS A 232 -10.43 1.04 22.16
N VAL A 233 -9.39 0.28 21.77
CA VAL A 233 -8.23 0.04 22.64
C VAL A 233 -7.55 1.35 23.01
N GLU A 234 -7.30 2.23 22.04
CA GLU A 234 -6.67 3.53 22.33
C GLU A 234 -7.58 4.45 23.13
N LEU A 235 -8.88 4.49 22.82
CA LEU A 235 -9.84 5.28 23.60
C LEU A 235 -9.91 4.80 25.06
N TYR A 236 -9.86 3.49 25.29
CA TYR A 236 -9.77 2.93 26.63
C TYR A 236 -8.51 3.43 27.35
N ARG A 237 -7.33 3.32 26.72
CA ARG A 237 -6.06 3.78 27.31
C ARG A 237 -6.05 5.27 27.63
N ILE A 238 -6.59 6.10 26.74
CA ILE A 238 -6.67 7.56 26.92
C ILE A 238 -7.55 7.93 28.12
N HIS A 239 -8.66 7.21 28.31
CA HIS A 239 -9.65 7.55 29.33
C HIS A 239 -9.47 6.79 30.65
N LYS A 240 -8.66 5.72 30.69
CA LYS A 240 -8.52 4.83 31.85
C LYS A 240 -8.32 5.58 33.17
N ASP A 241 -7.42 6.56 33.17
CA ASP A 241 -7.03 7.30 34.38
C ASP A 241 -7.80 8.62 34.57
N THR A 242 -8.59 9.05 33.58
CA THR A 242 -9.24 10.38 33.57
C THR A 242 -10.77 10.35 33.52
N ASP A 243 -11.35 9.34 32.86
CA ASP A 243 -12.79 9.13 32.71
C ASP A 243 -13.12 7.62 32.69
N PRO A 244 -13.26 7.00 33.87
CA PRO A 244 -13.50 5.55 33.98
C PRO A 244 -14.78 5.06 33.30
N ALA A 245 -15.80 5.92 33.16
CA ALA A 245 -17.04 5.57 32.49
C ALA A 245 -16.82 5.41 30.98
N LYS A 246 -16.15 6.38 30.34
CA LYS A 246 -15.76 6.28 28.92
C LYS A 246 -14.76 5.17 28.67
N ALA A 247 -13.84 4.94 29.60
CA ALA A 247 -12.91 3.81 29.52
C ALA A 247 -13.69 2.50 29.50
N LYS A 248 -14.63 2.28 30.43
CA LYS A 248 -15.47 1.07 30.47
C LYS A 248 -16.28 0.87 29.19
N GLU A 249 -16.87 1.93 28.65
CA GLU A 249 -17.59 1.87 27.37
C GLU A 249 -16.66 1.47 26.21
N SER A 250 -15.48 2.08 26.14
CA SER A 250 -14.48 1.79 25.11
C SER A 250 -13.96 0.36 25.22
N ALA A 251 -13.70 -0.14 26.44
CA ALA A 251 -13.32 -1.53 26.66
C ALA A 251 -14.39 -2.50 26.17
N ALA A 252 -15.67 -2.23 26.44
CA ALA A 252 -16.78 -3.06 25.95
C ALA A 252 -16.91 -3.04 24.42
N LYS A 253 -16.73 -1.88 23.78
CA LYS A 253 -16.73 -1.77 22.31
C LYS A 253 -15.52 -2.49 21.68
N ALA A 254 -14.33 -2.35 22.28
CA ALA A 254 -13.13 -3.04 21.83
C ALA A 254 -13.30 -4.56 21.89
N ASP A 255 -13.79 -5.08 23.02
CA ASP A 255 -14.07 -6.50 23.21
C ASP A 255 -15.07 -7.02 22.17
N LYS A 256 -16.20 -6.32 22.01
CA LYS A 256 -17.22 -6.66 21.01
C LYS A 256 -16.63 -6.73 19.60
N TYR A 257 -15.96 -5.67 19.13
CA TYR A 257 -15.49 -5.61 17.75
C TYR A 257 -14.35 -6.58 17.48
N LEU A 258 -13.40 -6.75 18.42
CA LEU A 258 -12.30 -7.70 18.23
C LEU A 258 -12.79 -9.15 18.22
N HIS A 259 -13.79 -9.52 19.02
CA HIS A 259 -14.40 -10.85 18.93
C HIS A 259 -15.19 -11.04 17.63
N GLU A 260 -15.87 -10.00 17.13
CA GLU A 260 -16.58 -10.03 15.85
C GLU A 260 -15.64 -10.37 14.69
N VAL A 261 -14.36 -9.96 14.74
CA VAL A 261 -13.35 -10.29 13.71
C VAL A 261 -13.32 -11.78 13.41
N THR A 262 -13.29 -12.63 14.46
CA THR A 262 -13.21 -14.10 14.31
C THR A 262 -14.42 -14.69 13.59
N SER A 263 -15.58 -14.01 13.65
CA SER A 263 -16.79 -14.39 12.93
C SER A 263 -16.73 -14.04 11.44
N HIS A 264 -15.78 -13.22 10.99
CA HIS A 264 -15.66 -12.76 9.60
C HIS A 264 -14.37 -13.19 8.90
N THR A 265 -13.45 -13.86 9.61
CA THR A 265 -12.20 -14.39 9.05
C THR A 265 -12.34 -15.86 8.62
N GLY A 266 -11.50 -16.31 7.69
CA GLY A 266 -11.42 -17.71 7.24
C GLY A 266 -12.57 -18.19 6.33
N LYS A 267 -13.64 -17.39 6.20
CA LYS A 267 -14.79 -17.64 5.29
C LYS A 267 -14.41 -17.50 3.82
N LYS A 268 -13.53 -16.54 3.50
CA LYS A 268 -13.01 -16.34 2.14
C LYS A 268 -11.62 -16.95 2.03
N ARG A 269 -11.40 -17.72 0.97
CA ARG A 269 -10.10 -18.34 0.67
C ARG A 269 -9.64 -17.91 -0.72
N PHE A 270 -8.34 -17.69 -0.87
CA PHE A 270 -7.71 -17.51 -2.17
C PHE A 270 -6.80 -18.72 -2.44
N MET A 271 -7.07 -19.45 -3.52
CA MET A 271 -6.35 -20.70 -3.84
C MET A 271 -6.29 -21.67 -2.65
N ALA A 272 -7.44 -21.90 -2.00
CA ALA A 272 -7.61 -22.73 -0.80
C ALA A 272 -6.85 -22.28 0.47
N ARG A 273 -6.08 -21.19 0.42
CA ARG A 273 -5.43 -20.56 1.59
C ARG A 273 -6.32 -19.47 2.19
N GLN A 274 -6.23 -19.29 3.51
CA GLN A 274 -6.84 -18.13 4.17
C GLN A 274 -6.20 -16.84 3.65
N LEU A 275 -6.97 -15.74 3.66
CA LEU A 275 -6.42 -14.44 3.29
C LEU A 275 -5.33 -14.03 4.28
N PRO A 276 -4.19 -13.46 3.85
CA PRO A 276 -3.08 -13.14 4.75
C PRO A 276 -3.48 -12.27 5.94
N PHE A 277 -4.41 -11.34 5.74
CA PHE A 277 -4.92 -10.48 6.81
C PHE A 277 -5.74 -11.25 7.86
N ASP A 278 -6.51 -12.26 7.43
CA ASP A 278 -7.30 -13.11 8.34
C ASP A 278 -6.38 -13.90 9.28
N VAL A 279 -5.25 -14.42 8.76
CA VAL A 279 -4.23 -15.13 9.55
C VAL A 279 -3.64 -14.18 10.60
N PHE A 280 -3.21 -12.99 10.18
CA PHE A 280 -2.63 -11.98 11.05
C PHE A 280 -3.55 -11.61 12.22
N VAL A 281 -4.83 -11.25 11.96
CA VAL A 281 -5.73 -10.80 13.03
C VAL A 281 -6.16 -11.93 13.97
N ASN A 282 -6.36 -13.15 13.44
CA ASN A 282 -6.70 -14.30 14.28
C ASN A 282 -5.55 -14.64 15.22
N ARG A 283 -4.30 -14.58 14.74
CA ARG A 283 -3.11 -14.75 15.58
C ARG A 283 -3.03 -13.68 16.67
N LYS A 284 -3.24 -12.39 16.33
CA LYS A 284 -3.22 -11.28 17.29
C LYS A 284 -4.27 -11.45 18.39
N ILE A 285 -5.50 -11.81 18.03
CA ILE A 285 -6.57 -12.05 19.00
C ILE A 285 -6.24 -13.23 19.90
N ALA A 286 -5.76 -14.35 19.34
CA ALA A 286 -5.33 -15.51 20.12
C ALA A 286 -4.19 -15.17 21.10
N LYS A 287 -3.22 -14.36 20.66
CA LYS A 287 -2.12 -13.85 21.49
C LYS A 287 -2.64 -13.06 22.69
N TRP A 288 -3.57 -12.14 22.48
CA TRP A 288 -4.14 -11.33 23.56
C TRP A 288 -5.05 -12.15 24.49
N GLN A 289 -5.78 -13.13 23.97
CA GLN A 289 -6.54 -14.08 24.79
C GLN A 289 -5.62 -14.91 25.69
N HIS A 290 -4.53 -15.45 25.13
CA HIS A 290 -3.53 -16.19 25.89
C HIS A 290 -2.87 -15.32 26.97
N ARG A 291 -2.54 -14.06 26.65
CA ARG A 291 -2.02 -13.09 27.62
C ARG A 291 -3.00 -12.76 28.74
N ALA A 292 -4.28 -12.57 28.41
CA ALA A 292 -5.31 -12.29 29.40
C ALA A 292 -5.41 -13.44 30.43
N GLN A 293 -5.37 -14.68 29.95
CA GLN A 293 -5.39 -15.88 30.79
C GLN A 293 -4.13 -16.00 31.65
N THR A 294 -2.94 -15.92 31.04
CA THR A 294 -1.66 -16.12 31.74
C THR A 294 -1.35 -15.02 32.75
N ARG A 295 -1.75 -13.78 32.47
CA ARG A 295 -1.54 -12.62 33.35
C ARG A 295 -2.71 -12.39 34.32
N ASN A 296 -3.77 -13.18 34.22
CA ASN A 296 -5.00 -13.02 34.99
C ASN A 296 -5.55 -11.58 34.92
N THR A 297 -5.64 -11.04 33.71
CA THR A 297 -6.14 -9.67 33.43
C THR A 297 -7.25 -9.70 32.40
N SER A 298 -7.94 -8.58 32.20
CA SER A 298 -8.98 -8.46 31.18
C SER A 298 -8.38 -8.52 29.76
N PHE A 299 -9.19 -8.91 28.77
CA PHE A 299 -8.75 -8.96 27.37
C PHE A 299 -8.18 -7.62 26.88
N ILE A 300 -8.80 -6.50 27.24
CA ILE A 300 -8.35 -5.17 26.84
C ILE A 300 -6.99 -4.77 27.42
N GLU A 301 -6.73 -5.17 28.67
CA GLU A 301 -5.46 -4.95 29.37
C GLU A 301 -4.33 -5.87 28.85
N ALA A 302 -4.69 -6.96 28.17
CA ALA A 302 -3.75 -7.90 27.57
C ALA A 302 -3.27 -7.48 26.17
N VAL A 303 -3.90 -6.46 25.57
CA VAL A 303 -3.49 -5.92 24.27
C VAL A 303 -2.13 -5.22 24.41
N GLY A 304 -1.17 -5.65 23.58
CA GLY A 304 0.23 -5.18 23.60
C GLY A 304 0.43 -3.84 22.87
N VAL A 305 1.51 -3.73 22.10
CA VAL A 305 1.83 -2.52 21.31
C VAL A 305 0.61 -2.05 20.50
N SER A 306 0.45 -0.73 20.38
CA SER A 306 -0.72 -0.09 19.76
C SER A 306 -1.14 -0.71 18.42
N PRO A 307 -2.27 -1.47 18.38
CA PRO A 307 -2.70 -2.14 17.15
C PRO A 307 -3.16 -1.15 16.07
N ILE A 308 -3.59 0.06 16.45
CA ILE A 308 -4.00 1.07 15.47
C ILE A 308 -2.79 1.75 14.80
N VAL A 309 -1.67 1.91 15.52
CA VAL A 309 -0.42 2.41 14.92
C VAL A 309 0.19 1.34 14.01
N GLU A 310 0.11 0.07 14.41
CA GLU A 310 0.48 -1.07 13.55
C GLU A 310 -0.38 -1.09 12.26
N MET A 311 -1.70 -0.88 12.36
CA MET A 311 -2.56 -0.77 11.18
C MET A 311 -2.28 0.45 10.33
N SER A 312 -1.93 1.57 10.95
CA SER A 312 -1.47 2.77 10.24
C SER A 312 -0.21 2.47 9.43
N TYR A 313 0.75 1.72 9.97
CA TYR A 313 1.95 1.29 9.23
C TYR A 313 1.59 0.49 7.96
N PHE A 314 0.80 -0.59 8.11
CA PHE A 314 0.46 -1.47 6.98
C PHE A 314 -0.39 -0.80 5.89
N TRP A 315 -1.03 0.32 6.19
CA TRP A 315 -1.79 1.13 5.23
C TRP A 315 -1.07 2.42 4.78
N SER A 316 0.24 2.53 5.00
CA SER A 316 1.05 3.71 4.62
C SER A 316 0.62 5.02 5.26
N GLY A 317 0.16 4.94 6.51
CA GLY A 317 -0.20 6.08 7.36
C GLY A 317 0.95 7.05 7.60
N PRO A 318 2.16 6.61 8.04
CA PRO A 318 3.26 7.51 8.39
C PRO A 318 3.61 8.52 7.28
N ARG A 319 3.53 8.12 6.00
CA ARG A 319 3.77 8.99 4.85
C ARG A 319 2.74 10.11 4.70
N ARG A 320 1.49 9.87 5.13
CA ARG A 320 0.37 10.83 5.03
C ARG A 320 0.21 11.68 6.30
N MET A 321 0.81 11.26 7.40
CA MET A 321 0.80 11.97 8.66
C MET A 321 1.74 13.18 8.61
N GLY A 322 1.32 14.31 9.15
CA GLY A 322 2.23 15.42 9.47
C GLY A 322 2.91 15.19 10.82
N GLU A 323 3.82 16.10 11.18
CA GLU A 323 4.59 16.02 12.45
C GLU A 323 3.70 15.78 13.67
N LYS A 324 2.59 16.54 13.81
CA LYS A 324 1.65 16.40 14.93
C LYS A 324 1.10 14.97 15.06
N GLN A 325 0.73 14.35 13.94
CA GLN A 325 0.16 13.00 13.92
C GLN A 325 1.24 11.94 14.16
N LEU A 326 2.45 12.13 13.61
CA LEU A 326 3.60 11.25 13.87
C LEU A 326 4.00 11.25 15.36
N LEU A 327 4.06 12.43 15.98
CA LEU A 327 4.34 12.55 17.42
C LEU A 327 3.24 11.90 18.26
N LYS A 328 1.96 12.01 17.84
CA LYS A 328 0.86 11.31 18.51
C LYS A 328 0.95 9.79 18.34
N SER A 329 1.44 9.30 17.20
CA SER A 329 1.76 7.87 17.04
C SER A 329 2.85 7.42 17.99
N ILE A 330 3.93 8.19 18.15
CA ILE A 330 5.01 7.89 19.11
C ILE A 330 4.46 7.85 20.54
N ASP A 331 3.65 8.83 20.95
CA ASP A 331 3.02 8.88 22.28
C ASP A 331 2.13 7.64 22.55
N ARG A 332 1.42 7.12 21.54
CA ARG A 332 0.68 5.84 21.67
C ARG A 332 1.59 4.63 21.77
N LEU A 333 2.77 4.67 21.16
CA LEU A 333 3.76 3.60 21.24
C LEU A 333 4.46 3.61 22.61
N ASP A 334 4.84 4.80 23.10
CA ASP A 334 5.51 5.03 24.39
C ASP A 334 4.72 4.46 25.58
N TRP A 335 3.39 4.45 25.50
CA TRP A 335 2.52 3.80 26.49
C TRP A 335 2.96 2.36 26.83
N SER A 336 3.51 1.61 25.87
CA SER A 336 3.92 0.23 26.08
C SER A 336 5.04 0.14 27.12
N GLU A 337 5.98 1.08 27.09
CA GLU A 337 7.16 1.08 27.96
C GLU A 337 6.85 1.61 29.37
N THR A 338 5.71 2.28 29.55
CA THR A 338 5.23 2.71 30.87
C THR A 338 4.54 1.59 31.64
N GLN A 339 4.24 0.45 31.00
CA GLN A 339 3.58 -0.66 31.68
C GLN A 339 4.56 -1.42 32.57
N SER A 340 4.13 -1.79 33.77
CA SER A 340 4.98 -2.45 34.77
C SER A 340 5.55 -3.79 34.30
N ASN A 341 4.86 -4.45 33.38
CA ASN A 341 5.26 -5.73 32.81
C ASN A 341 6.12 -5.59 31.54
N TRP A 342 6.46 -4.38 31.08
CA TRP A 342 7.21 -4.17 29.83
C TRP A 342 8.54 -4.93 29.77
N GLN A 343 9.28 -4.95 30.88
CA GLN A 343 10.57 -5.65 30.95
C GLN A 343 10.41 -7.16 30.66
N SER A 344 9.27 -7.73 31.08
CA SER A 344 8.90 -9.13 30.85
C SER A 344 8.18 -9.39 29.51
N GLU A 345 7.90 -8.37 28.70
CA GLU A 345 7.31 -8.59 27.38
C GLU A 345 8.26 -9.38 26.47
N PRO A 346 7.71 -10.30 25.64
CA PRO A 346 8.48 -11.13 24.74
C PRO A 346 9.18 -10.30 23.65
N ALA A 347 10.21 -10.89 23.06
CA ALA A 347 11.05 -10.25 22.05
C ALA A 347 10.26 -9.72 20.85
N ASP A 348 9.18 -10.40 20.47
CA ASP A 348 8.35 -10.01 19.33
C ASP A 348 7.57 -8.70 19.57
N GLU A 349 7.06 -8.44 20.77
CA GLU A 349 6.46 -7.12 21.12
C GLU A 349 7.49 -6.00 21.09
N LYS A 350 8.68 -6.26 21.63
CA LYS A 350 9.77 -5.28 21.65
C LYS A 350 10.17 -4.93 20.21
N ALA A 351 10.23 -5.92 19.33
CA ALA A 351 10.49 -5.73 17.91
C ALA A 351 9.37 -4.96 17.19
N VAL A 352 8.10 -5.26 17.45
CA VAL A 352 6.96 -4.47 16.92
C VAL A 352 7.07 -3.01 17.35
N LEU A 353 7.29 -2.75 18.65
CA LEU A 353 7.40 -1.39 19.18
C LEU A 353 8.53 -0.62 18.49
N ALA A 354 9.72 -1.21 18.45
CA ALA A 354 10.91 -0.59 17.89
C ALA A 354 10.74 -0.27 16.41
N LEU A 355 10.17 -1.18 15.63
CA LEU A 355 9.93 -0.95 14.20
C LEU A 355 8.95 0.20 13.96
N LEU A 356 7.84 0.24 14.68
CA LEU A 356 6.84 1.30 14.52
C LEU A 356 7.38 2.66 14.95
N LYS A 357 8.17 2.72 16.04
CA LYS A 357 8.89 3.94 16.45
C LYS A 357 9.90 4.39 15.42
N ALA A 358 10.72 3.46 14.91
CA ALA A 358 11.72 3.76 13.90
C ALA A 358 11.08 4.34 12.63
N THR A 359 9.94 3.80 12.20
CA THR A 359 9.21 4.32 11.06
C THR A 359 8.74 5.76 11.32
N CYS A 360 8.20 6.04 12.51
CA CYS A 360 7.81 7.41 12.87
C CYS A 360 9.01 8.37 12.89
N PHE A 361 10.14 7.97 13.48
CA PHE A 361 11.37 8.78 13.48
C PHE A 361 11.87 9.07 12.07
N ARG A 362 11.83 8.09 11.17
CA ARG A 362 12.22 8.28 9.76
C ARG A 362 11.38 9.36 9.09
N PHE A 363 10.04 9.29 9.22
CA PHE A 363 9.15 10.31 8.65
C PHE A 363 9.22 11.67 9.35
N LEU A 364 9.79 11.75 10.55
CA LEU A 364 10.16 13.01 11.23
C LEU A 364 11.55 13.54 10.79
N GLY A 365 12.23 12.89 9.84
CA GLY A 365 13.59 13.24 9.42
C GLY A 365 14.68 12.82 10.42
N ARG A 366 14.34 12.09 11.49
CA ARG A 366 15.26 11.60 12.52
C ARG A 366 15.83 10.23 12.13
N VAL A 367 16.53 10.19 11.00
CA VAL A 367 17.01 8.93 10.39
C VAL A 367 17.98 8.19 11.29
N SER A 368 18.85 8.89 12.03
CA SER A 368 19.77 8.25 12.99
C SER A 368 19.02 7.52 14.11
N ASP A 369 17.97 8.14 14.67
CA ASP A 369 17.14 7.53 15.71
C ASP A 369 16.36 6.33 15.18
N ALA A 370 15.86 6.43 13.94
CA ALA A 370 15.21 5.31 13.26
C ALA A 370 16.14 4.10 13.14
N LYS A 371 17.37 4.32 12.65
CA LYS A 371 18.37 3.27 12.54
C LYS A 371 18.77 2.67 13.88
N GLN A 372 18.94 3.50 14.91
CA GLN A 372 19.28 3.02 16.25
C GLN A 372 18.16 2.14 16.81
N SER A 373 16.91 2.59 16.70
CA SER A 373 15.74 1.83 17.14
C SER A 373 15.61 0.49 16.39
N LEU A 374 15.85 0.46 15.08
CA LEU A 374 15.87 -0.79 14.30
C LEU A 374 17.00 -1.72 14.74
N LYS A 375 18.22 -1.20 14.92
CA LYS A 375 19.37 -2.01 15.34
C LYS A 375 19.14 -2.66 16.68
N ASP A 376 18.77 -1.88 17.68
CA ASP A 376 18.71 -2.35 19.07
C ASP A 376 17.45 -3.16 19.34
N GLY A 377 16.32 -2.75 18.76
CA GLY A 377 15.02 -3.31 19.07
C GLY A 377 14.53 -4.40 18.12
N VAL A 378 15.01 -4.41 16.87
CA VAL A 378 14.55 -5.36 15.84
C VAL A 378 15.68 -6.29 15.40
N LEU A 379 16.77 -5.74 14.88
CA LEU A 379 17.83 -6.51 14.23
C LEU A 379 18.78 -7.20 15.22
N ALA A 380 18.84 -6.74 16.46
CA ALA A 380 19.56 -7.42 17.54
C ALA A 380 18.80 -8.64 18.10
N GLN A 381 17.50 -8.77 17.81
CA GLN A 381 16.72 -9.91 18.27
C GLN A 381 16.99 -11.13 17.38
N ASP A 382 17.19 -12.30 17.99
CA ASP A 382 17.29 -13.55 17.22
C ASP A 382 15.93 -13.91 16.62
N ALA A 383 15.88 -14.02 15.29
CA ALA A 383 14.67 -14.41 14.58
C ALA A 383 14.14 -15.78 15.03
N ALA A 384 15.01 -16.71 15.44
CA ALA A 384 14.58 -18.00 15.99
C ALA A 384 13.88 -17.83 17.34
N GLN A 385 14.38 -16.94 18.20
CA GLN A 385 13.78 -16.63 19.49
C GLN A 385 12.41 -15.96 19.34
N ILE A 386 12.25 -15.05 18.37
CA ILE A 386 10.96 -14.44 18.07
C ILE A 386 9.92 -15.51 17.72
N LYS A 387 10.27 -16.49 16.89
CA LYS A 387 9.35 -17.58 16.49
C LYS A 387 8.91 -18.48 17.66
N THR A 388 9.72 -18.56 18.72
CA THR A 388 9.35 -19.33 19.93
C THR A 388 8.39 -18.60 20.85
N CYS A 389 8.08 -17.32 20.59
CA CYS A 389 7.09 -16.58 21.36
C CYS A 389 5.67 -17.12 21.10
N ASP A 390 4.83 -17.18 22.14
CA ASP A 390 3.45 -17.59 22.00
C ASP A 390 2.70 -16.67 21.03
N HIS A 391 2.18 -17.25 19.94
CA HIS A 391 1.47 -16.54 18.88
C HIS A 391 2.31 -15.40 18.24
N ALA A 392 3.61 -15.64 18.05
CA ALA A 392 4.62 -14.66 17.65
C ALA A 392 4.24 -13.70 16.51
N ASP A 393 4.50 -12.40 16.70
CA ASP A 393 4.59 -11.44 15.61
C ASP A 393 5.94 -11.63 14.87
N ASN A 394 5.94 -12.42 13.80
CA ASN A 394 7.16 -12.77 13.06
C ASN A 394 7.50 -11.84 11.88
N TRP A 395 6.62 -10.88 11.60
CA TRP A 395 6.81 -9.88 10.54
C TRP A 395 7.86 -8.79 10.86
N PRO A 396 8.15 -8.38 12.11
CA PRO A 396 9.07 -7.27 12.35
C PRO A 396 10.50 -7.49 11.87
N PRO A 397 11.16 -8.66 12.04
CA PRO A 397 12.53 -8.85 11.57
C PRO A 397 12.75 -8.63 10.06
N PRO A 398 11.99 -9.28 9.14
CA PRO A 398 12.15 -9.01 7.71
C PRO A 398 11.79 -7.57 7.35
N VAL A 399 10.77 -6.99 8.00
CA VAL A 399 10.37 -5.61 7.72
C VAL A 399 11.36 -4.58 8.30
N GLY A 400 12.06 -4.91 9.37
CA GLY A 400 13.13 -4.10 9.95
C GLY A 400 14.32 -3.97 9.00
N HIS A 401 14.66 -5.05 8.28
CA HIS A 401 15.64 -5.00 7.19
C HIS A 401 15.16 -4.10 6.03
N TYR A 402 13.88 -4.15 5.68
CA TYR A 402 13.31 -3.22 4.70
C TYR A 402 13.44 -1.75 5.16
N GLU A 403 12.97 -1.40 6.37
CA GLU A 403 13.06 -0.02 6.89
C GLU A 403 14.51 0.45 7.07
N MET A 404 15.44 -0.46 7.41
CA MET A 404 16.88 -0.16 7.43
C MET A 404 17.39 0.17 6.03
N ALA A 405 16.98 -0.58 5.00
CA ALA A 405 17.33 -0.28 3.61
C ALA A 405 16.82 1.11 3.19
N VAL A 406 15.61 1.49 3.63
CA VAL A 406 15.08 2.84 3.37
C VAL A 406 15.93 3.91 4.06
N CYS A 407 16.32 3.71 5.32
CA CYS A 407 17.18 4.67 6.02
C CYS A 407 18.54 4.83 5.33
N LEU A 408 19.14 3.73 4.85
CA LEU A 408 20.41 3.76 4.11
C LEU A 408 20.25 4.43 2.74
N TRP A 409 19.11 4.26 2.08
CA TRP A 409 18.78 4.93 0.83
C TRP A 409 18.70 6.44 1.01
N ASP A 410 18.00 6.89 2.06
CA ASP A 410 17.87 8.30 2.40
C ASP A 410 19.25 8.92 2.73
N GLU A 411 20.07 8.23 3.52
CA GLU A 411 21.45 8.66 3.85
C GLU A 411 22.37 8.69 2.63
N ALA A 412 22.19 7.78 1.68
CA ALA A 412 22.98 7.77 0.46
C ALA A 412 22.71 9.00 -0.42
N GLY A 413 21.56 9.67 -0.27
CA GLY A 413 21.10 10.74 -1.16
C GLY A 413 20.12 10.25 -2.22
N GLY A 414 19.52 9.08 -2.02
CA GLY A 414 18.57 8.46 -2.93
C GLY A 414 19.20 8.02 -4.26
N GLN A 415 18.51 8.26 -5.37
CA GLN A 415 18.90 7.76 -6.71
C GLN A 415 20.30 8.20 -7.15
N ASP A 416 20.73 9.40 -6.76
CA ASP A 416 22.04 9.95 -7.14
C ASP A 416 23.11 9.71 -6.06
N GLY A 417 22.80 8.82 -5.10
CA GLY A 417 23.65 8.54 -3.97
C GLY A 417 24.92 7.78 -4.32
N ASP A 418 25.85 7.75 -3.39
CA ASP A 418 27.08 6.98 -3.53
C ASP A 418 26.78 5.49 -3.74
N LYS A 419 27.41 4.88 -4.76
CA LYS A 419 27.15 3.48 -5.13
C LYS A 419 27.48 2.50 -4.01
N GLN A 420 28.53 2.74 -3.22
CA GLN A 420 28.87 1.84 -2.11
C GLN A 420 27.85 1.94 -0.98
N ALA A 421 27.29 3.14 -0.73
CA ALA A 421 26.18 3.33 0.19
C ALA A 421 24.89 2.63 -0.30
N LEU A 422 24.58 2.74 -1.60
CA LEU A 422 23.43 2.06 -2.21
C LEU A 422 23.57 0.53 -2.21
N GLU A 423 24.79 -0.01 -2.30
CA GLU A 423 25.05 -1.45 -2.18
C GLU A 423 24.64 -1.97 -0.79
N LYS A 424 24.81 -1.19 0.28
CA LYS A 424 24.32 -1.57 1.63
C LYS A 424 22.80 -1.66 1.67
N CYS A 425 22.10 -0.77 0.96
CA CYS A 425 20.65 -0.86 0.80
C CYS A 425 20.27 -2.18 0.11
N SER A 426 20.99 -2.54 -0.95
CA SER A 426 20.79 -3.79 -1.69
C SER A 426 20.99 -5.03 -0.82
N GLN A 427 21.99 -5.01 0.06
CA GLN A 427 22.26 -6.10 1.01
C GLN A 427 21.15 -6.27 2.05
N GLU A 428 20.61 -5.18 2.60
CA GLU A 428 19.49 -5.26 3.55
C GLU A 428 18.22 -5.81 2.89
N LEU A 429 17.89 -5.36 1.67
CA LEU A 429 16.77 -5.92 0.90
C LEU A 429 16.95 -7.43 0.63
N LEU A 430 18.19 -7.92 0.51
CA LEU A 430 18.45 -9.34 0.17
C LEU A 430 18.09 -10.24 1.34
N LYS A 431 18.23 -9.73 2.57
CA LYS A 431 17.79 -10.42 3.78
C LYS A 431 16.27 -10.58 3.79
N VAL A 432 15.52 -9.57 3.34
CA VAL A 432 14.06 -9.64 3.21
C VAL A 432 13.62 -10.69 2.19
N GLU A 433 14.27 -10.71 1.01
CA GLU A 433 13.92 -11.64 -0.07
C GLU A 433 14.24 -13.10 0.24
N ARG A 434 15.29 -13.33 1.03
CA ARG A 434 15.68 -14.66 1.49
C ARG A 434 14.95 -15.08 2.77
N TRP A 435 14.10 -14.21 3.32
CA TRP A 435 13.31 -14.53 4.48
C TRP A 435 12.23 -15.55 4.14
N GLU A 436 11.88 -16.39 5.10
CA GLU A 436 10.70 -17.25 4.98
C GLU A 436 9.41 -16.42 4.95
N SER A 437 8.28 -17.04 4.61
CA SER A 437 7.00 -16.33 4.58
C SER A 437 6.60 -15.80 5.96
N PHE A 438 6.02 -14.61 5.99
CA PHE A 438 5.57 -13.93 7.22
C PHE A 438 4.24 -13.21 7.02
N ASP A 439 3.60 -12.84 8.13
CA ASP A 439 2.31 -12.16 8.09
C ASP A 439 2.37 -10.87 7.26
N LEU A 440 1.37 -10.70 6.38
CA LEU A 440 1.25 -9.53 5.52
C LEU A 440 2.45 -9.29 4.58
N GLU A 441 3.24 -10.33 4.25
CA GLU A 441 4.39 -10.24 3.33
C GLU A 441 4.06 -9.51 2.02
N ALA A 442 2.85 -9.68 1.48
CA ALA A 442 2.42 -9.06 0.22
C ALA A 442 2.39 -7.52 0.29
N ARG A 443 2.22 -6.94 1.48
CA ARG A 443 2.31 -5.49 1.69
C ARG A 443 3.74 -5.00 1.49
N VAL A 444 4.72 -5.75 1.95
CA VAL A 444 6.14 -5.36 1.89
C VAL A 444 6.79 -5.82 0.58
N GLY A 445 6.33 -6.94 0.00
CA GLY A 445 6.86 -7.51 -1.23
C GLY A 445 6.80 -6.56 -2.42
N LEU A 446 5.71 -5.78 -2.57
CA LEU A 446 5.63 -4.75 -3.62
C LEU A 446 6.72 -3.67 -3.43
N LYS A 447 6.95 -3.26 -2.18
CA LYS A 447 7.96 -2.26 -1.86
C LYS A 447 9.37 -2.77 -2.14
N VAL A 448 9.66 -4.02 -1.77
CA VAL A 448 10.95 -4.68 -2.04
C VAL A 448 11.18 -4.82 -3.54
N ALA A 449 10.21 -5.34 -4.29
CA ALA A 449 10.32 -5.50 -5.74
C ALA A 449 10.55 -4.16 -6.46
N THR A 450 9.86 -3.10 -6.02
CA THR A 450 10.06 -1.75 -6.55
C THR A 450 11.45 -1.22 -6.19
N ALA A 451 11.89 -1.38 -4.94
CA ALA A 451 13.22 -0.98 -4.49
C ALA A 451 14.33 -1.65 -5.30
N ARG A 452 14.19 -2.94 -5.63
CA ARG A 452 15.12 -3.66 -6.50
C ARG A 452 15.23 -3.08 -7.89
N GLN A 453 14.09 -2.83 -8.53
CA GLN A 453 14.06 -2.23 -9.85
C GLN A 453 14.70 -0.84 -9.82
N THR A 454 14.44 -0.05 -8.78
CA THR A 454 15.06 1.26 -8.57
C THR A 454 16.58 1.16 -8.43
N LEU A 455 17.10 0.27 -7.58
CA LEU A 455 18.55 0.09 -7.38
C LEU A 455 19.26 -0.38 -8.65
N GLN A 456 18.64 -1.29 -9.41
CA GLN A 456 19.16 -1.73 -10.72
C GLN A 456 19.31 -0.56 -11.69
N LYS A 457 18.33 0.35 -11.73
CA LYS A 457 18.41 1.59 -12.52
C LYS A 457 19.51 2.54 -12.04
N CYS A 458 19.86 2.50 -10.75
CA CYS A 458 20.98 3.24 -10.18
C CYS A 458 22.35 2.56 -10.44
N GLY A 459 22.36 1.43 -11.17
CA GLY A 459 23.59 0.68 -11.47
C GLY A 459 24.07 -0.21 -10.32
N VAL A 460 23.20 -0.50 -9.34
CA VAL A 460 23.44 -1.45 -8.25
C VAL A 460 22.82 -2.78 -8.65
N SER A 461 23.67 -3.75 -8.97
CA SER A 461 23.20 -5.09 -9.36
C SER A 461 22.78 -5.88 -8.12
N SER A 462 21.92 -6.89 -8.30
CA SER A 462 21.68 -7.86 -7.22
C SER A 462 22.98 -8.63 -6.95
N PRO A 463 23.35 -8.86 -5.67
CA PRO A 463 24.43 -9.78 -5.31
C PRO A 463 24.16 -11.21 -5.80
#